data_AF-A0A7X3MPR6-F1
#
_entry.id   AF-A0A7X3MPR6-F1
#
_cell.length_a   1.000
_cell.length_b   1.000
_cell.length_c   1.000
_cell.angle_alpha   90.00
_cell.angle_beta   90.00
_cell.angle_gamma   90.00
#
_symmetry.space_group_name_H-M   'P 1'
#
loop_
_entity.id
_entity.type
_entity.pdbx_description
1 polymer ?
#
loop_
_entity_poly.entity_id
_entity_poly.type
_entity_poly.pdbx_seq_one_letter_code
_entity_poly.pdbx_strand_id
1 'polypeptide(L)'
;MRQNSALADAWVRVFLDFPANFAVTLSYNNMYGGTTAPAFRITDDGECLRLPSSGVPVEPGVNRLPTIRKIAPEQVQTDLDTLDYWTSRALFGKRFNRLPAEKRMGCIGFIEHADTNLHCHLLWRVPETRGEEFEELLGMKWRGLIQYGSSDVQRIRDEGWALYVCKDQVGAALDSDEALFVWNRSAGRNPHP
;
A
#
# COMPACT_ATOMS: atom_id res chain seq x y z
N MET A 1 27.86 2.10 -2.97
CA MET A 1 27.24 1.88 -4.29
C MET A 1 27.06 0.40 -4.70
N ARG A 2 27.90 -0.56 -4.27
CA ARG A 2 27.70 -2.00 -4.59
C ARG A 2 26.79 -2.79 -3.62
N GLN A 3 26.53 -2.30 -2.41
CA GLN A 3 25.66 -2.98 -1.44
C GLN A 3 24.17 -2.78 -1.73
N ASN A 4 23.77 -1.58 -2.14
CA ASN A 4 22.38 -1.24 -2.44
C ASN A 4 21.82 -2.06 -3.61
N SER A 5 22.66 -2.50 -4.55
CA SER A 5 22.24 -3.40 -5.62
C SER A 5 21.96 -4.82 -5.12
N ALA A 6 22.76 -5.35 -4.19
CA ALA A 6 22.57 -6.72 -3.70
C ALA A 6 21.30 -6.88 -2.84
N LEU A 7 20.96 -5.88 -2.03
CA LEU A 7 19.70 -5.86 -1.26
C LEU A 7 18.49 -5.72 -2.19
N ALA A 8 18.58 -4.86 -3.21
CA ALA A 8 17.53 -4.72 -4.22
C ALA A 8 17.30 -6.05 -4.94
N ASP A 9 18.38 -6.71 -5.37
CA ASP A 9 18.33 -8.01 -6.03
C ASP A 9 17.72 -9.08 -5.13
N ALA A 10 18.00 -9.06 -3.82
CA ALA A 10 17.40 -9.99 -2.86
C ALA A 10 15.89 -9.80 -2.73
N TRP A 11 15.41 -8.54 -2.65
CA TRP A 11 13.98 -8.24 -2.62
C TRP A 11 13.28 -8.60 -3.92
N VAL A 12 13.88 -8.27 -5.06
CA VAL A 12 13.36 -8.67 -6.37
C VAL A 12 13.20 -10.19 -6.43
N ARG A 13 14.16 -10.97 -5.91
CA ARG A 13 14.03 -12.43 -5.82
C ARG A 13 12.87 -12.86 -4.92
N VAL A 14 12.74 -12.29 -3.71
CA VAL A 14 11.61 -12.58 -2.81
C VAL A 14 10.27 -12.34 -3.51
N PHE A 15 10.17 -11.27 -4.29
CA PHE A 15 8.98 -10.96 -5.07
C PHE A 15 8.74 -11.94 -6.21
N LEU A 16 9.76 -12.26 -7.00
CA LEU A 16 9.66 -13.23 -8.08
C LEU A 16 9.32 -14.64 -7.58
N ASP A 17 9.79 -15.02 -6.39
CA ASP A 17 9.51 -16.30 -5.76
C ASP A 17 8.11 -16.36 -5.12
N PHE A 18 7.49 -15.20 -4.84
CA PHE A 18 6.13 -15.14 -4.34
C PHE A 18 5.14 -15.30 -5.51
N PRO A 19 4.26 -16.31 -5.49
CA PRO A 19 3.39 -16.61 -6.63
C PRO A 19 2.18 -15.66 -6.69
N ALA A 20 2.43 -14.36 -6.77
CA ALA A 20 1.43 -13.33 -6.98
C ALA A 20 0.94 -13.33 -8.44
N ASN A 21 -0.35 -13.08 -8.61
CA ASN A 21 -0.98 -12.84 -9.89
C ASN A 21 -1.67 -11.47 -9.96
N PHE A 22 -1.57 -10.68 -8.88
CA PHE A 22 -2.07 -9.31 -8.82
C PHE A 22 -1.04 -8.37 -8.20
N ALA A 23 -0.90 -7.18 -8.78
CA ALA A 23 -0.29 -6.01 -8.16
C ALA A 23 -1.42 -5.09 -7.68
N VAL A 24 -1.32 -4.61 -6.43
CA VAL A 24 -2.36 -3.82 -5.76
C VAL A 24 -1.72 -2.60 -5.14
N THR A 25 -2.21 -1.41 -5.50
CA THR A 25 -1.87 -0.16 -4.80
C THR A 25 -3.03 0.22 -3.90
N LEU A 26 -2.78 0.43 -2.61
CA LEU A 26 -3.78 0.89 -1.64
C LEU A 26 -3.36 2.23 -1.05
N SER A 27 -4.11 3.28 -1.32
CA SER A 27 -3.85 4.62 -0.76
C SER A 27 -4.82 4.90 0.38
N TYR A 28 -4.31 5.52 1.44
CA TYR A 28 -5.13 5.88 2.61
C TYR A 28 -5.77 7.27 2.49
N ASN A 29 -5.12 8.19 1.78
CA ASN A 29 -5.53 9.58 1.69
C ASN A 29 -5.74 9.99 0.22
N ASN A 30 -6.74 9.43 -0.46
CA ASN A 30 -7.13 9.93 -1.79
C ASN A 30 -8.00 11.19 -1.67
N MET A 31 -7.51 12.21 -0.97
CA MET A 31 -8.00 13.56 -1.15
C MET A 31 -7.34 14.09 -2.43
N TYR A 32 -8.12 14.19 -3.51
CA TYR A 32 -7.79 15.01 -4.68
C TYR A 32 -7.32 16.39 -4.17
N GLY A 33 -6.01 16.62 -4.09
CA GLY A 33 -5.43 17.89 -3.62
C GLY A 33 -4.38 17.79 -2.50
N GLY A 34 -4.08 16.60 -1.97
CA GLY A 34 -2.93 16.39 -1.10
C GLY A 34 -1.62 16.34 -1.88
N THR A 35 -1.20 17.42 -2.53
CA THR A 35 0.12 17.46 -3.17
C THR A 35 1.19 17.63 -2.10
N THR A 36 2.17 16.72 -2.08
CA THR A 36 3.47 16.91 -1.41
C THR A 36 4.27 18.07 -1.99
N ALA A 37 3.91 18.53 -3.18
CA ALA A 37 4.48 19.72 -3.77
C ALA A 37 4.21 20.92 -2.85
N PRO A 38 5.21 21.80 -2.62
CA PRO A 38 4.97 23.05 -1.93
C PRO A 38 3.82 23.78 -2.64
N ALA A 39 2.73 24.01 -1.91
CA ALA A 39 1.63 24.79 -2.43
C ALA A 39 1.96 26.27 -2.25
N PHE A 40 1.61 27.08 -3.23
CA PHE A 40 1.82 28.51 -3.21
C PHE A 40 0.48 29.22 -3.38
N ARG A 41 0.31 30.34 -2.70
CA ARG A 41 -0.76 31.30 -2.95
C ARG A 41 -0.14 32.52 -3.59
N ILE A 42 -0.73 32.97 -4.71
CA ILE A 42 -0.44 34.27 -5.28
C ILE A 42 -1.44 35.26 -4.69
N THR A 43 -0.97 36.35 -4.10
CA THR A 43 -1.79 37.42 -3.54
C THR A 43 -2.25 38.40 -4.63
N ASP A 44 -3.20 39.29 -4.32
CA ASP A 44 -3.75 40.25 -5.29
C ASP A 44 -2.70 41.26 -5.80
N ASP A 45 -1.63 41.49 -5.03
CA ASP A 45 -0.44 42.28 -5.38
C ASP A 45 0.66 41.46 -6.07
N GLY A 46 0.42 40.17 -6.33
CA GLY A 46 1.30 39.30 -7.12
C GLY A 46 2.40 38.59 -6.33
N GLU A 47 2.40 38.67 -5.00
CA GLU A 47 3.37 37.97 -4.15
C GLU A 47 3.10 36.46 -4.14
N CYS A 48 4.15 35.66 -4.34
CA CYS A 48 4.07 34.19 -4.30
C CYS A 48 4.45 33.68 -2.90
N LEU A 49 3.45 33.38 -2.09
CA LEU A 49 3.62 32.93 -0.71
C LEU A 49 3.55 31.40 -0.63
N ARG A 50 4.58 30.77 -0.05
CA ARG A 50 4.56 29.33 0.25
C ARG A 50 3.56 29.06 1.38
N LEU A 51 2.60 28.18 1.14
CA LEU A 51 1.67 27.73 2.17
C LEU A 51 2.39 26.80 3.17
N PRO A 52 2.12 26.93 4.48
CA PRO A 52 2.64 26.02 5.49
C PRO A 52 2.19 24.58 5.19
N SER A 53 3.08 23.61 5.44
CA SER A 53 2.73 22.20 5.41
C SER A 53 1.60 21.87 6.39
N SER A 54 0.91 20.78 6.11
CA SER A 54 -0.36 20.36 6.73
C SER A 54 -0.49 20.55 8.26
N GLY A 55 -1.66 20.94 8.77
CA GLY A 55 -1.92 21.10 10.21
C GLY A 55 -3.19 21.90 10.58
N VAL A 56 -3.57 21.92 11.86
CA VAL A 56 -4.58 22.86 12.40
C VAL A 56 -3.95 24.27 12.47
N PRO A 57 -4.59 25.34 11.97
CA PRO A 57 -4.05 26.69 12.06
C PRO A 57 -3.79 27.07 13.52
N VAL A 58 -2.58 27.54 13.83
CA VAL A 58 -2.25 28.11 15.15
C VAL A 58 -2.84 29.52 15.29
N GLU A 59 -3.05 30.21 14.16
CA GLU A 59 -3.58 31.57 14.09
C GLU A 59 -4.83 31.64 13.17
N PRO A 60 -5.86 32.41 13.53
CA PRO A 60 -7.02 32.65 12.67
C PRO A 60 -6.61 33.28 11.32
N GLY A 61 -7.14 32.76 10.21
CA GLY A 61 -6.89 33.31 8.86
C GLY A 61 -5.69 32.72 8.12
N VAL A 62 -4.93 31.81 8.72
CA VAL A 62 -3.86 31.07 8.03
C VAL A 62 -4.43 29.83 7.34
N ASN A 63 -4.52 29.87 6.02
CA ASN A 63 -4.85 28.70 5.21
C ASN A 63 -3.71 27.68 5.34
N ARG A 64 -4.00 26.50 5.90
CA ARG A 64 -3.09 25.35 5.91
C ARG A 64 -3.54 24.32 4.88
N LEU A 65 -2.58 23.57 4.36
CA LEU A 65 -2.89 22.36 3.61
C LEU A 65 -3.65 21.37 4.51
N PRO A 66 -4.54 20.53 3.95
CA PRO A 66 -5.24 19.49 4.72
C PRO A 66 -4.23 18.68 5.53
N THR A 67 -4.53 18.43 6.81
CA THR A 67 -3.70 17.64 7.72
C THR A 67 -3.33 16.32 7.06
N ILE A 68 -2.05 16.07 6.78
CA ILE A 68 -1.61 14.72 6.42
C ILE A 68 -1.81 13.90 7.68
N ARG A 69 -2.79 13.00 7.66
CA ARG A 69 -2.99 12.07 8.75
C ARG A 69 -1.80 11.10 8.74
N LYS A 70 -0.92 11.22 9.73
CA LYS A 70 0.10 10.20 9.99
C LYS A 70 -0.61 8.93 10.44
N ILE A 71 -0.30 7.82 9.78
CA ILE A 71 -0.87 6.50 10.08
C ILE A 71 0.29 5.64 10.56
N ALA A 72 0.13 5.06 11.74
CA ALA A 72 1.15 4.21 12.33
C ALA A 72 1.29 2.91 11.51
N PRO A 73 2.49 2.33 11.37
CA PRO A 73 2.67 1.10 10.61
C PRO A 73 1.84 -0.08 11.14
N GLU A 74 1.63 -0.15 12.46
CA GLU A 74 0.80 -1.17 13.10
C GLU A 74 -0.68 -1.03 12.69
N GLN A 75 -1.14 0.20 12.47
CA GLN A 75 -2.46 0.47 11.93
C GLN A 75 -2.55 -0.02 10.48
N VAL A 76 -1.51 0.23 9.67
CA VAL A 76 -1.47 -0.26 8.29
C VAL A 76 -1.53 -1.79 8.25
N GLN A 77 -0.76 -2.48 9.08
CA GLN A 77 -0.82 -3.94 9.19
C GLN A 77 -2.22 -4.43 9.60
N THR A 78 -2.85 -3.76 10.58
CA THR A 78 -4.20 -4.11 11.05
C THR A 78 -5.24 -3.96 9.95
N ASP A 79 -5.15 -2.89 9.17
CA ASP A 79 -6.08 -2.62 8.06
C ASP A 79 -5.89 -3.63 6.92
N LEU A 80 -4.65 -4.01 6.61
CA LEU A 80 -4.35 -5.03 5.61
C LEU A 80 -4.78 -6.43 6.05
N ASP A 81 -4.58 -6.80 7.32
CA ASP A 81 -5.09 -8.06 7.89
C ASP A 81 -6.62 -8.10 7.84
N THR A 82 -7.29 -6.97 8.11
CA THR A 82 -8.76 -6.84 8.04
C THR A 82 -9.26 -6.96 6.62
N LEU A 83 -8.60 -6.30 5.66
CA LEU A 83 -8.93 -6.38 4.24
C LEU A 83 -8.77 -7.80 3.70
N ASP A 84 -7.67 -8.48 4.03
CA ASP A 84 -7.44 -9.87 3.65
C ASP A 84 -8.51 -10.79 4.24
N TYR A 85 -8.82 -10.64 5.53
CA TYR A 85 -9.85 -11.44 6.19
C TYR A 85 -11.22 -11.28 5.52
N TRP A 86 -11.66 -10.05 5.26
CA TRP A 86 -12.96 -9.81 4.64
C TRP A 86 -13.03 -10.29 3.19
N THR A 87 -11.96 -10.08 2.43
CA THR A 87 -11.88 -10.51 1.02
C THR A 87 -11.83 -12.03 0.93
N SER A 88 -10.98 -12.68 1.72
CA SER A 88 -10.89 -14.15 1.80
C SER A 88 -12.22 -14.78 2.25
N ARG A 89 -12.88 -14.19 3.26
CA ARG A 89 -14.18 -14.67 3.72
C ARG A 89 -15.27 -14.53 2.65
N ALA A 90 -15.23 -13.47 1.84
CA ALA A 90 -16.17 -13.28 0.74
C ALA A 90 -15.94 -14.29 -0.39
N LEU A 91 -14.69 -14.51 -0.79
CA LEU A 91 -14.32 -15.39 -1.91
C LEU A 91 -14.45 -16.88 -1.58
N PHE A 92 -14.11 -17.29 -0.37
CA PHE A 92 -14.02 -18.72 0.00
C PHE A 92 -14.98 -19.13 1.12
N GLY A 93 -15.80 -18.21 1.62
CA GLY A 93 -16.73 -18.44 2.71
C GLY A 93 -16.08 -18.52 4.09
N LYS A 94 -16.89 -18.83 5.12
CA LYS A 94 -16.48 -18.76 6.55
C LYS A 94 -15.32 -19.68 6.94
N ARG A 95 -15.00 -20.71 6.15
CA ARG A 95 -13.97 -21.72 6.43
C ARG A 95 -12.73 -21.55 5.54
N PHE A 96 -12.51 -20.36 4.99
CA PHE A 96 -11.34 -20.06 4.17
C PHE A 96 -10.01 -20.39 4.87
N ASN A 97 -9.96 -20.26 6.20
CA ASN A 97 -8.81 -20.64 7.03
C ASN A 97 -8.51 -22.15 7.06
N ARG A 98 -9.44 -23.00 6.60
CA ARG A 98 -9.23 -24.45 6.46
C ARG A 98 -8.67 -24.83 5.09
N LEU A 99 -8.58 -23.90 4.15
CA LEU A 99 -7.94 -24.15 2.87
C LEU A 99 -6.46 -24.49 3.10
N PRO A 100 -5.86 -25.36 2.27
CA PRO A 100 -4.41 -25.52 2.22
C PRO A 100 -3.71 -24.17 1.99
N ALA A 101 -2.50 -23.99 2.54
CA ALA A 101 -1.81 -22.70 2.53
C ALA A 101 -1.60 -22.15 1.11
N GLU A 102 -1.32 -23.02 0.15
CA GLU A 102 -1.16 -22.74 -1.27
C GLU A 102 -2.46 -22.29 -1.96
N LYS A 103 -3.62 -22.63 -1.40
CA LYS A 103 -4.94 -22.23 -1.91
C LYS A 103 -5.50 -21.00 -1.20
N ARG A 104 -4.82 -20.48 -0.18
CA ARG A 104 -5.19 -19.25 0.50
C ARG A 104 -4.66 -18.04 -0.26
N MET A 105 -5.39 -16.95 -0.14
CA MET A 105 -4.84 -15.65 -0.49
C MET A 105 -3.64 -15.33 0.39
N GLY A 106 -2.75 -14.49 -0.14
CA GLY A 106 -1.60 -13.97 0.57
C GLY A 106 -1.13 -12.69 -0.10
N CYS A 107 -0.56 -11.77 0.67
CA CYS A 107 0.05 -10.59 0.08
C CYS A 107 1.32 -10.13 0.78
N ILE A 108 2.18 -9.50 -0.02
CA ILE A 108 3.51 -9.04 0.37
C ILE A 108 3.78 -7.69 -0.29
N GLY A 109 4.55 -6.81 0.34
CA GLY A 109 4.89 -5.53 -0.28
C GLY A 109 5.44 -4.50 0.70
N PHE A 110 5.32 -3.22 0.35
CA PHE A 110 5.89 -2.12 1.13
C PHE A 110 4.90 -0.97 1.32
N ILE A 111 5.13 -0.22 2.39
CA ILE A 111 4.52 1.08 2.64
C ILE A 111 5.42 2.18 2.05
N GLU A 112 4.83 3.08 1.28
CA GLU A 112 5.50 4.26 0.75
C GLU A 112 4.92 5.55 1.31
N HIS A 113 5.76 6.59 1.34
CA HIS A 113 5.35 7.96 1.65
C HIS A 113 4.56 8.09 2.97
N ALA A 114 4.99 7.39 4.03
CA ALA A 114 4.32 7.34 5.34
C ALA A 114 4.05 8.73 5.95
N ASP A 115 4.92 9.71 5.66
CA ASP A 115 4.79 11.09 6.14
C ASP A 115 3.95 12.00 5.24
N THR A 116 3.48 11.53 4.09
CA THR A 116 2.81 12.37 3.09
C THR A 116 1.55 11.75 2.48
N ASN A 117 1.67 10.93 1.45
CA ASN A 117 0.56 10.21 0.84
C ASN A 117 0.77 8.72 1.06
N LEU A 118 0.41 8.23 2.25
CA LEU A 118 0.65 6.84 2.58
C LEU A 118 -0.11 5.94 1.60
N HIS A 119 0.65 5.16 0.84
CA HIS A 119 0.12 4.08 0.03
C HIS A 119 0.96 2.82 0.18
N CYS A 120 0.32 1.68 0.00
CA CYS A 120 0.95 0.36 0.03
C CYS A 120 0.99 -0.18 -1.39
N HIS A 121 2.16 -0.60 -1.87
CA HIS A 121 2.27 -1.43 -3.07
C HIS A 121 2.40 -2.87 -2.64
N LEU A 122 1.43 -3.67 -3.03
CA LEU A 122 1.23 -5.03 -2.57
C LEU A 122 1.16 -5.98 -3.76
N LEU A 123 1.55 -7.20 -3.50
CA LEU A 123 1.52 -8.30 -4.43
C LEU A 123 0.65 -9.35 -3.83
N TRP A 124 -0.40 -9.69 -4.56
CA TRP A 124 -1.42 -10.59 -4.06
C TRP A 124 -1.39 -11.89 -4.84
N ARG A 125 -1.29 -12.99 -4.11
CA ARG A 125 -1.62 -14.32 -4.61
C ARG A 125 -3.10 -14.55 -4.42
N VAL A 126 -3.80 -14.82 -5.51
CA VAL A 126 -5.23 -15.13 -5.55
C VAL A 126 -5.42 -16.37 -6.42
N PRO A 127 -6.24 -17.35 -6.05
CA PRO A 127 -6.59 -18.45 -6.96
C PRO A 127 -7.16 -17.93 -8.28
N GLU A 128 -6.63 -18.39 -9.42
CA GLU A 128 -6.98 -17.87 -10.76
C GLU A 128 -8.50 -17.83 -11.02
N THR A 129 -9.22 -18.83 -10.54
CA THR A 129 -10.68 -18.94 -10.67
C THR A 129 -11.47 -17.84 -9.95
N ARG A 130 -10.81 -17.02 -9.13
CA ARG A 130 -11.42 -15.95 -8.32
C ARG A 130 -10.90 -14.56 -8.67
N GLY A 131 -10.08 -14.42 -9.72
CA GLY A 131 -9.42 -13.16 -10.05
C GLY A 131 -10.39 -12.00 -10.30
N GLU A 132 -11.44 -12.23 -11.07
CA GLU A 132 -12.46 -11.20 -11.38
C GLU A 132 -13.21 -10.76 -10.11
N GLU A 133 -13.68 -11.73 -9.30
CA GLU A 133 -14.35 -11.44 -8.02
C GLU A 133 -13.42 -10.69 -7.06
N PHE A 134 -12.13 -11.02 -7.05
CA PHE A 134 -11.13 -10.37 -6.21
C PHE A 134 -10.96 -8.88 -6.56
N GLU A 135 -10.81 -8.55 -7.84
CA GLU A 135 -10.69 -7.16 -8.32
C GLU A 135 -11.86 -6.30 -7.84
N GLU A 136 -13.09 -6.80 -7.98
CA GLU A 136 -14.30 -6.10 -7.55
C GLU A 136 -14.38 -5.98 -6.01
N LEU A 137 -14.18 -7.10 -5.30
CA LEU A 137 -14.34 -7.14 -3.86
C LEU A 137 -13.30 -6.30 -3.13
N LEU A 138 -12.03 -6.35 -3.54
CA LEU A 138 -10.96 -5.66 -2.84
C LEU A 138 -11.18 -4.16 -2.84
N GLY A 139 -11.49 -3.55 -3.98
CA GLY A 139 -11.72 -2.11 -4.06
C GLY A 139 -12.99 -1.65 -3.34
N MET A 140 -14.04 -2.49 -3.31
CA MET A 140 -15.22 -2.23 -2.49
C MET A 140 -14.89 -2.30 -0.99
N LYS A 141 -14.19 -3.35 -0.54
CA LYS A 141 -13.84 -3.55 0.88
C LYS A 141 -12.88 -2.49 1.38
N TRP A 142 -11.90 -2.10 0.56
CA TRP A 142 -10.95 -1.05 0.90
C TRP A 142 -11.65 0.29 1.14
N ARG A 143 -12.52 0.72 0.23
CA ARG A 143 -13.31 1.96 0.40
C ARG A 143 -14.26 1.92 1.59
N GLY A 144 -14.73 0.73 1.97
CA GLY A 144 -15.52 0.55 3.19
C GLY A 144 -14.69 0.60 4.48
N LEU A 145 -13.42 0.23 4.42
CA LEU A 145 -12.49 0.24 5.55
C LEU A 145 -11.88 1.62 5.77
N ILE A 146 -11.36 2.22 4.69
CA ILE A 146 -10.68 3.52 4.73
C ILE A 146 -11.54 4.55 4.01
N GLN A 147 -12.15 5.43 4.80
CA GLN A 147 -12.88 6.59 4.30
C GLN A 147 -11.90 7.45 3.48
N TYR A 148 -12.20 7.65 2.19
CA TYR A 148 -11.32 8.32 1.20
C TYR A 148 -10.09 7.52 0.75
N GLY A 149 -10.03 6.22 1.04
CA GLY A 149 -9.03 5.33 0.44
C GLY A 149 -9.31 5.08 -1.04
N SER A 150 -8.25 4.81 -1.80
CA SER A 150 -8.35 4.30 -3.17
C SER A 150 -7.56 3.01 -3.33
N SER A 151 -7.99 2.20 -4.29
CA SER A 151 -7.32 0.98 -4.68
C SER A 151 -7.11 0.97 -6.20
N ASP A 152 -5.93 0.55 -6.64
CA ASP A 152 -5.67 0.14 -8.01
C ASP A 152 -5.29 -1.34 -8.01
N VAL A 153 -5.89 -2.15 -8.87
CA VAL A 153 -5.70 -3.60 -8.94
C VAL A 153 -5.37 -3.95 -10.38
N GLN A 154 -4.20 -4.55 -10.58
CA GLN A 154 -3.71 -4.93 -11.89
C GLN A 154 -3.30 -6.39 -11.90
N ARG A 155 -3.69 -7.13 -12.93
CA ARG A 155 -3.19 -8.49 -13.16
C ARG A 155 -1.73 -8.44 -13.57
N ILE A 156 -0.93 -9.27 -12.92
CA ILE A 156 0.47 -9.50 -13.28
C ILE A 156 0.51 -10.29 -14.59
N ARG A 157 1.24 -9.77 -15.59
CA ARG A 157 1.39 -10.41 -16.92
C ARG A 157 2.80 -10.92 -17.20
N ASP A 158 3.81 -10.26 -16.62
CA ASP A 158 5.22 -10.55 -16.83
C ASP A 158 6.04 -10.09 -15.63
N GLU A 159 7.28 -10.56 -15.49
CA GLU A 159 8.18 -10.28 -14.35
C GLU A 159 8.51 -8.79 -14.14
N GLY A 160 8.20 -7.90 -15.09
CA GLY A 160 8.42 -6.46 -14.99
C GLY A 160 7.69 -5.80 -13.83
N TRP A 161 6.64 -6.45 -13.29
CA TRP A 161 5.95 -5.97 -12.09
C TRP A 161 6.87 -5.89 -10.86
N ALA A 162 7.83 -6.83 -10.71
CA ALA A 162 8.69 -6.89 -9.53
C ALA A 162 9.62 -5.67 -9.47
N LEU A 163 10.11 -5.27 -10.65
CA LEU A 163 10.86 -4.03 -10.82
C LEU A 163 9.99 -2.80 -10.58
N TYR A 164 8.72 -2.82 -11.01
CA TYR A 164 7.78 -1.72 -10.77
C TYR A 164 7.51 -1.49 -9.28
N VAL A 165 7.24 -2.55 -8.51
CA VAL A 165 7.01 -2.44 -7.05
C VAL A 165 8.27 -1.97 -6.30
N CYS A 166 9.45 -2.30 -6.82
CA CYS A 166 10.71 -1.88 -6.19
C CYS A 166 11.21 -0.51 -6.67
N LYS A 167 10.59 0.14 -7.67
CA LYS A 167 11.21 1.27 -8.40
C LYS A 167 11.57 2.45 -7.50
N ASP A 168 10.70 2.80 -6.55
CA ASP A 168 10.91 3.90 -5.60
C ASP A 168 11.72 3.44 -4.38
N GLN A 169 11.88 2.12 -4.23
CA GLN A 169 12.60 1.47 -3.15
C GLN A 169 14.12 1.34 -3.46
N VAL A 170 14.49 1.18 -4.73
CA VAL A 170 15.90 1.04 -5.17
C VAL A 170 16.78 2.23 -4.77
N GLY A 171 16.20 3.41 -4.56
CA GLY A 171 16.93 4.64 -4.18
C GLY A 171 16.88 5.04 -2.70
N ALA A 172 15.83 4.66 -1.95
CA ALA A 172 15.57 5.23 -0.61
C ALA A 172 15.25 4.19 0.48
N ALA A 173 14.80 3.00 0.11
CA ALA A 173 14.16 2.05 1.02
C ALA A 173 15.05 0.89 1.49
N LEU A 174 16.19 0.72 0.84
CA LEU A 174 17.09 -0.40 1.11
C LEU A 174 18.26 0.00 2.02
N ASP A 175 18.40 1.30 2.31
CA ASP A 175 19.44 1.85 3.18
C ASP A 175 19.00 1.96 4.65
N SER A 176 17.70 1.86 4.94
CA SER A 176 17.14 1.68 6.28
C SER A 176 16.02 0.64 6.22
N ASP A 177 15.93 -0.24 7.21
CA ASP A 177 14.84 -1.24 7.38
C ASP A 177 13.41 -0.61 7.46
N GLU A 178 13.26 0.69 7.23
CA GLU A 178 12.04 1.48 7.44
C GLU A 178 11.07 1.50 6.26
N ALA A 179 11.44 0.93 5.10
CA ALA A 179 10.42 0.51 4.15
C ALA A 179 9.66 -0.66 4.78
N LEU A 180 8.59 -0.29 5.49
CA LEU A 180 7.80 -1.18 6.31
C LEU A 180 7.21 -2.27 5.43
N PHE A 181 7.90 -3.39 5.44
CA PHE A 181 7.51 -4.61 4.79
C PHE A 181 6.19 -5.07 5.41
N VAL A 182 5.20 -5.29 4.55
CA VAL A 182 3.94 -5.91 4.95
C VAL A 182 3.92 -7.31 4.39
N TRP A 183 3.69 -8.28 5.27
CA TRP A 183 3.37 -9.65 4.91
C TRP A 183 2.09 -10.05 5.65
N ASN A 184 1.04 -10.40 4.91
CA ASN A 184 -0.19 -10.81 5.58
C ASN A 184 -0.04 -12.21 6.20
N ARG A 185 -0.59 -12.38 7.40
CA ARG A 185 -0.36 -13.60 8.19
C ARG A 185 -1.01 -14.85 7.58
N SER A 186 -1.98 -14.66 6.69
CA SER A 186 -2.63 -15.74 5.92
C SER A 186 -1.69 -16.40 4.93
N ALA A 187 -0.65 -15.71 4.46
CA ALA A 187 0.42 -16.28 3.64
C ALA A 187 1.42 -17.15 4.43
N GLY A 188 1.54 -16.96 5.75
CA GLY A 188 2.69 -17.45 6.53
C GLY A 188 2.46 -18.55 7.58
N ARG A 189 1.22 -18.96 7.90
CA ARG A 189 1.00 -20.05 8.87
C ARG A 189 0.78 -21.40 8.20
N ASN A 190 1.86 -22.19 8.12
CA ASN A 190 1.73 -23.63 8.30
C ASN A 190 1.05 -23.88 9.66
N PRO A 191 -0.08 -24.59 9.71
CA PRO A 191 -0.56 -25.08 10.98
C PRO A 191 0.37 -26.23 11.41
N HIS A 192 1.05 -26.02 12.54
CA HIS A 192 1.48 -27.05 13.50
C HIS A 192 2.86 -27.71 13.32
N PRO A 193 3.45 -28.26 14.42
CA PRO A 193 2.81 -29.02 15.51
C PRO A 193 1.99 -28.23 16.54
#